data_AF-A0AAU7NTZ4-F1
#
_entry.id   AF-A0AAU7NTZ4-F1
#
_cell.length_a   1.000
_cell.length_b   1.000
_cell.length_c   1.000
_cell.angle_alpha   90.00
_cell.angle_beta   90.00
_cell.angle_gamma   90.00
#
_symmetry.space_group_name_H-M   'P 1'
#
loop_
_entity.id
_entity.type
_entity.pdbx_description
1 polymer ?
#
loop_
_entity_poly.entity_id
_entity_poly.type
_entity_poly.pdbx_seq_one_letter_code
_entity_poly.pdbx_strand_id
1 'polypeptide(L)'
;MMFHLPKQNGFSLLELLVVLMLISVLGAIAIRSTVDIGYSARYEQTREHLESIRTAIIGNPKRTINGQPDISGFVADMGRLPVNLRELVDQNYCTVNRTIDETAYDSSLYGSAQAHCDALAAGAWKTQAAASTDTTSSLKYGWRGPYLSVSESVLDADLYTDGWGREAQNATDFDYGWRFGDGYDLSTATPHITDPDRLVVQSYGKDYAAGGTDYDEDYPVNSLSATDIAPYDQPAPLVDKDDWLVDISGGISATLRLPLNGTRQIAPVSFCTDSSKTTKTVCTSPAVWFGGCEDQSYYNKSSCKTALGTGKWINCSLGVTYSDKQTCETDGGVWFGEGFGCEDQTQNTKTSCVSAGKVWRSCTDDGTISTQSTCTAANQLWYGDVLITTGSNGGCNDIHYTNKTSCVNAGKTWQSCSIVGQTTPDDCRSAGGYWLGNGYGCSNQQYSNRLTCESSGGSWVESWPRCYKTTAPDIESIVPYRFIKTNKAECENDISGVWTYPSKDICMNVFYRNNGAINFASSSAILIKEHGGYQTLQFNNFNVSPIPIGINAIGIYEYDGDCNTDNAMYPSDRTQPIQVMFISHNDLPVINW
;
A
#
# COMPACT_ATOMS: atom_id res chain seq x y z
N MET A 1 -2.11 102.57 47.79
CA MET A 1 -1.04 101.81 47.13
C MET A 1 -1.59 101.35 45.78
N MET A 2 -0.95 101.77 44.70
CA MET A 2 -1.43 101.69 43.31
C MET A 2 -0.86 100.42 42.66
N PHE A 3 -1.70 99.52 42.16
CA PHE A 3 -1.26 98.41 41.32
C PHE A 3 -1.32 98.85 39.85
N HIS A 4 -0.16 98.92 39.20
CA HIS A 4 -0.03 99.10 37.76
C HIS A 4 -0.36 97.79 37.04
N LEU A 5 -1.39 97.79 36.18
CA LEU A 5 -1.65 96.71 35.24
C LEU A 5 -0.70 96.83 34.04
N PRO A 6 0.02 95.76 33.64
CA PRO A 6 0.90 95.79 32.48
C PRO A 6 0.10 95.85 31.17
N LYS A 7 0.61 96.65 30.23
CA LYS A 7 0.09 96.85 28.87
C LYS A 7 0.15 95.51 28.11
N GLN A 8 -1.01 94.97 27.73
CA GLN A 8 -1.08 93.81 26.86
C GLN A 8 -0.70 94.23 25.43
N ASN A 9 0.41 93.69 24.92
CA ASN A 9 0.76 93.78 23.52
C ASN A 9 -0.12 92.77 22.76
N GLY A 10 -1.10 93.28 22.00
CA GLY A 10 -1.91 92.43 21.11
C GLY A 10 -1.03 91.82 20.00
N PHE A 11 -1.28 90.56 19.67
CA PHE A 11 -0.63 89.85 18.56
C PHE A 11 -0.73 90.67 17.27
N SER A 12 0.39 90.83 16.56
CA SER A 12 0.38 91.46 15.25
C SER A 12 -0.28 90.55 14.22
N LEU A 13 -0.95 91.13 13.22
CA LEU A 13 -1.58 90.38 12.13
C LEU A 13 -0.59 89.46 11.39
N LEU A 14 0.69 89.88 11.32
CA LEU A 14 1.78 89.09 10.75
C LEU A 14 2.06 87.83 11.59
N GLU A 15 2.09 87.95 12.91
CA GLU A 15 2.37 86.84 13.82
C GLU A 15 1.26 85.79 13.80
N LEU A 16 0.00 86.24 13.76
CA LEU A 16 -1.14 85.34 13.61
C LEU A 16 -1.14 84.62 12.24
N LEU A 17 -0.74 85.31 11.17
CA LEU A 17 -0.62 84.71 9.83
C LEU A 17 0.49 83.65 9.79
N VAL A 18 1.66 83.95 10.36
CA VAL A 18 2.79 83.00 10.42
C VAL A 18 2.43 81.76 11.26
N VAL A 19 1.75 81.93 12.39
CA VAL A 19 1.32 80.80 13.23
C VAL A 19 0.30 79.91 12.50
N LEU A 20 -0.68 80.49 11.80
CA LEU A 20 -1.63 79.71 11.01
C LEU A 20 -0.96 78.98 9.83
N MET A 21 0.03 79.61 9.19
CA MET A 21 0.84 78.96 8.16
C MET A 21 1.62 77.78 8.74
N LEU A 22 2.26 77.93 9.90
CA LEU A 22 3.01 76.85 10.54
C LEU A 22 2.10 75.71 10.99
N ILE A 23 0.94 76.00 11.57
CA ILE A 23 -0.03 74.98 12.00
C ILE A 23 -0.57 74.20 10.79
N SER A 24 -0.87 74.88 9.68
CA SER A 24 -1.35 74.20 8.47
C SER A 24 -0.28 73.30 7.84
N VAL A 25 0.98 73.75 7.78
CA VAL A 25 2.09 72.92 7.29
C VAL A 25 2.33 71.71 8.20
N LEU A 26 2.40 71.92 9.52
CA LEU A 26 2.60 70.82 10.48
C LEU A 26 1.42 69.84 10.48
N GLY A 27 0.18 70.35 10.36
CA GLY A 27 -1.02 69.52 10.23
C GLY A 27 -1.01 68.67 8.96
N ALA A 28 -0.60 69.24 7.83
CA ALA A 28 -0.47 68.49 6.57
C ALA A 28 0.59 67.38 6.63
N ILE A 29 1.73 67.64 7.28
CA ILE A 29 2.79 66.64 7.49
C ILE A 29 2.29 65.50 8.39
N ALA A 30 1.62 65.84 9.50
CA ALA A 30 1.07 64.86 10.44
C ALA A 30 0.03 63.94 9.76
N ILE A 31 -0.89 64.51 8.96
CA ILE A 31 -1.91 63.73 8.24
C ILE A 31 -1.29 62.79 7.21
N ARG A 32 -0.29 63.25 6.44
CA ARG A 32 0.41 62.38 5.47
C ARG A 32 1.10 61.20 6.17
N SER A 33 1.75 61.46 7.31
CA SER A 33 2.43 60.41 8.07
C SER A 33 1.49 59.34 8.64
N THR A 34 0.24 59.67 8.99
CA THR A 34 -0.70 58.68 9.53
C THR A 34 -1.32 57.80 8.46
N VAL A 35 -1.46 58.31 7.23
CA VAL A 35 -1.99 57.56 6.09
C VAL A 35 -1.04 56.42 5.68
N ASP A 36 0.26 56.69 5.61
CA ASP A 36 1.28 55.71 5.22
C ASP A 36 1.39 54.54 6.22
N ILE A 37 1.23 54.83 7.52
CA ILE A 37 1.16 53.81 8.58
C ILE A 37 -0.09 52.93 8.40
N GLY A 38 -1.22 53.54 8.06
CA GLY A 38 -2.47 52.82 7.81
C GLY A 38 -2.36 51.84 6.65
N TYR A 39 -1.77 52.25 5.52
CA TYR A 39 -1.57 51.37 4.36
C TYR A 39 -0.62 50.22 4.65
N SER A 40 0.49 50.50 5.36
CA SER A 40 1.41 49.45 5.78
C SER A 40 0.74 48.42 6.68
N ALA A 41 -0.09 48.85 7.63
CA ALA A 41 -0.83 47.94 8.52
C ALA A 41 -1.82 47.04 7.76
N ARG A 42 -2.54 47.60 6.77
CA ARG A 42 -3.50 46.86 5.94
C ARG A 42 -2.81 45.85 5.02
N TYR A 43 -1.68 46.23 4.44
CA TYR A 43 -0.84 45.34 3.66
C TYR A 43 -0.35 44.16 4.51
N GLU A 44 0.16 44.44 5.70
CA GLU A 44 0.64 43.41 6.63
C GLU A 44 -0.48 42.46 7.06
N GLN A 45 -1.67 42.99 7.36
CA GLN A 45 -2.86 42.18 7.68
C GLN A 45 -3.27 41.30 6.48
N THR A 46 -3.26 41.85 5.27
CA THR A 46 -3.58 41.11 4.04
C THR A 46 -2.61 39.95 3.83
N ARG A 47 -1.31 40.20 4.02
CA ARG A 47 -0.29 39.16 3.94
C ARG A 47 -0.48 38.08 5.01
N GLU A 48 -0.79 38.47 6.24
CA GLU A 48 -1.05 37.53 7.34
C GLU A 48 -2.28 36.64 7.06
N HIS A 49 -3.38 37.23 6.58
CA HIS A 49 -4.58 36.47 6.23
C HIS A 49 -4.32 35.53 5.04
N LEU A 50 -3.56 35.96 4.04
CA LEU A 50 -3.18 35.11 2.90
C LEU A 50 -2.35 33.90 3.34
N GLU A 51 -1.38 34.09 4.24
CA GLU A 51 -0.59 32.99 4.82
C GLU A 51 -1.44 32.07 5.71
N SER A 52 -2.44 32.62 6.41
CA SER A 52 -3.41 31.84 7.18
C SER A 52 -4.27 30.96 6.27
N ILE A 53 -4.74 31.48 5.13
CA ILE A 53 -5.45 30.72 4.11
C ILE A 53 -4.55 29.60 3.57
N ARG A 54 -3.30 29.91 3.18
CA ARG A 54 -2.34 28.89 2.71
C ARG A 54 -2.15 27.77 3.75
N THR A 55 -1.94 28.16 5.00
CA THR A 55 -1.75 27.23 6.12
C THR A 55 -3.00 26.37 6.38
N ALA A 56 -4.20 26.92 6.23
CA ALA A 56 -5.44 26.16 6.34
C ALA A 56 -5.59 25.10 5.24
N ILE A 57 -5.02 25.34 4.05
CA ILE A 57 -5.11 24.45 2.89
C ILE A 57 -4.09 23.31 2.97
N ILE A 58 -2.80 23.63 3.05
CA ILE A 58 -1.69 22.65 2.97
C ILE A 58 -0.98 22.39 4.30
N GLY A 59 -1.36 23.10 5.37
CA GLY A 59 -0.71 23.01 6.67
C GLY A 59 0.54 23.88 6.79
N ASN A 60 1.26 23.71 7.90
CA ASN A 60 2.53 24.42 8.13
C ASN A 60 3.70 23.43 8.23
N PRO A 61 4.41 23.17 7.12
CA PRO A 61 5.51 22.20 7.11
C PRO A 61 6.72 22.65 7.94
N LYS A 62 6.81 23.94 8.30
CA LYS A 62 7.88 24.46 9.18
C LYS A 62 7.64 24.13 10.66
N ARG A 63 6.40 23.84 11.04
CA ARG A 63 6.09 23.36 12.38
C ARG A 63 6.41 21.88 12.43
N THR A 64 7.23 21.50 13.41
CA THR A 64 7.47 20.09 13.68
C THR A 64 6.88 19.72 15.03
N ILE A 65 6.17 18.60 15.08
CA ILE A 65 5.69 17.99 16.31
C ILE A 65 6.54 16.74 16.52
N ASN A 66 7.30 16.68 17.60
CA ASN A 66 8.23 15.58 17.89
C ASN A 66 9.26 15.31 16.76
N GLY A 67 9.68 16.36 16.04
CA GLY A 67 10.66 16.26 14.96
C GLY A 67 10.09 15.83 13.60
N GLN A 68 8.78 15.62 13.48
CA GLN A 68 8.09 15.39 12.21
C GLN A 68 7.31 16.64 11.79
N PRO A 69 7.31 17.03 10.50
CA PRO A 69 6.48 18.11 9.99
C PRO A 69 5.00 17.90 10.32
N ASP A 70 4.33 18.97 10.75
CA ASP A 70 2.89 19.01 10.99
C ASP A 70 2.17 19.10 9.64
N ILE A 71 1.74 17.93 9.13
CA ILE A 71 0.86 17.89 7.96
C ILE A 71 -0.58 17.83 8.43
N SER A 72 -1.23 18.98 8.33
CA SER A 72 -2.63 19.22 8.62
C SER A 72 -3.21 20.14 7.55
N GLY A 73 -4.51 20.38 7.58
CA GLY A 73 -5.19 21.25 6.62
C GLY A 73 -6.11 20.51 5.66
N PHE A 74 -6.82 21.29 4.85
CA PHE A 74 -7.87 20.81 3.97
C PHE A 74 -7.41 19.70 3.03
N VAL A 75 -6.26 19.88 2.36
CA VAL A 75 -5.72 18.89 1.41
C VAL A 75 -5.40 17.57 2.12
N ALA A 76 -4.80 17.63 3.30
CA ALA A 76 -4.39 16.43 4.04
C ALA A 76 -5.57 15.55 4.47
N ASP A 77 -6.78 16.11 4.50
CA ASP A 77 -8.02 15.44 4.89
C ASP A 77 -8.95 15.13 3.71
N MET A 78 -8.99 16.00 2.70
CA MET A 78 -9.89 15.93 1.55
C MET A 78 -9.20 15.39 0.29
N GLY A 79 -7.87 15.49 0.16
CA GLY A 79 -7.14 15.06 -1.04
C GLY A 79 -7.47 15.87 -2.30
N ARG A 80 -7.84 17.14 -2.13
CA ARG A 80 -8.06 18.12 -3.21
C ARG A 80 -7.91 19.55 -2.66
N LEU A 81 -7.75 20.53 -3.54
CA LEU A 81 -7.85 21.95 -3.17
C LEU A 81 -9.32 22.33 -2.86
N PRO A 82 -9.55 23.33 -1.97
CA PRO A 82 -10.88 23.86 -1.73
C PRO A 82 -11.38 24.66 -2.94
N VAL A 83 -12.69 24.67 -3.17
CA VAL A 83 -13.30 25.39 -4.31
C VAL A 83 -13.65 26.85 -4.00
N ASN A 84 -13.64 27.24 -2.73
CA ASN A 84 -13.82 28.60 -2.21
C ASN A 84 -13.35 28.66 -0.75
N LEU A 85 -13.29 29.86 -0.16
CA LEU A 85 -12.93 30.01 1.26
C LEU A 85 -13.97 29.44 2.23
N ARG A 86 -15.25 29.35 1.85
CA ARG A 86 -16.30 28.75 2.70
C ARG A 86 -15.96 27.31 3.09
N GLU A 87 -15.36 26.51 2.20
CA GLU A 87 -14.97 25.12 2.54
C GLU A 87 -13.93 25.01 3.66
N LEU A 88 -13.18 26.08 3.94
CA LEU A 88 -12.19 26.12 5.01
C LEU A 88 -12.81 26.37 6.39
N VAL A 89 -14.04 26.89 6.45
CA VAL A 89 -14.73 27.24 7.71
C VAL A 89 -16.00 26.43 7.93
N ASP A 90 -16.55 25.85 6.87
CA ASP A 90 -17.84 25.20 6.91
C ASP A 90 -17.88 23.93 6.06
N GLN A 91 -18.56 22.91 6.58
CA GLN A 91 -18.61 21.59 5.94
C GLN A 91 -19.61 21.58 4.78
N ASN A 92 -20.82 22.11 4.96
CA ASN A 92 -21.85 22.07 3.93
C ASN A 92 -22.42 23.46 3.74
N TYR A 93 -22.77 23.80 2.50
CA TYR A 93 -23.22 25.16 2.21
C TYR A 93 -24.08 25.18 0.95
N CYS A 94 -24.89 26.22 0.83
CA CYS A 94 -25.70 26.46 -0.35
C CYS A 94 -24.95 27.28 -1.39
N THR A 95 -24.61 26.71 -2.55
CA THR A 95 -23.81 27.39 -3.59
C THR A 95 -24.47 28.58 -4.27
N VAL A 96 -25.78 28.73 -4.13
CA VAL A 96 -26.51 29.87 -4.71
C VAL A 96 -26.88 30.94 -3.68
N ASN A 97 -26.66 30.66 -2.39
CA ASN A 97 -26.93 31.61 -1.32
C ASN A 97 -26.15 31.29 -0.03
N ARG A 98 -25.08 32.03 0.23
CA ARG A 98 -24.20 31.91 1.40
C ARG A 98 -24.89 32.12 2.75
N THR A 99 -26.06 32.74 2.77
CA THR A 99 -26.83 32.95 4.00
C THR A 99 -27.72 31.76 4.35
N ILE A 100 -27.73 30.71 3.53
CA ILE A 100 -28.42 29.45 3.80
C ILE A 100 -27.40 28.42 4.27
N ASP A 101 -27.65 27.91 5.47
CA ASP A 101 -26.77 27.03 6.24
C ASP A 101 -27.63 26.11 7.12
N GLU A 102 -27.07 25.00 7.62
CA GLU A 102 -27.75 24.07 8.51
C GLU A 102 -28.37 24.75 9.73
N THR A 103 -27.72 25.81 10.20
CA THR A 103 -28.15 26.59 11.36
C THR A 103 -29.04 27.78 10.99
N ALA A 104 -29.13 28.14 9.70
CA ALA A 104 -29.87 29.30 9.22
C ALA A 104 -30.56 29.03 7.87
N TYR A 105 -31.86 28.75 7.91
CA TYR A 105 -32.71 28.59 6.74
C TYR A 105 -34.17 28.92 7.08
N ASP A 106 -35.04 29.07 6.07
CA ASP A 106 -36.47 29.25 6.30
C ASP A 106 -37.14 27.93 6.71
N SER A 107 -37.01 27.63 8.01
CA SER A 107 -37.62 26.46 8.65
C SER A 107 -39.14 26.51 8.73
N SER A 108 -39.77 27.65 8.39
CA SER A 108 -41.23 27.75 8.33
C SER A 108 -41.81 27.14 7.05
N LEU A 109 -40.99 27.09 5.99
CA LEU A 109 -41.39 26.62 4.67
C LEU A 109 -40.69 25.30 4.28
N TYR A 110 -39.44 25.10 4.71
CA TYR A 110 -38.62 23.96 4.31
C TYR A 110 -38.26 23.07 5.50
N GLY A 111 -38.14 21.76 5.26
CA GLY A 111 -37.78 20.79 6.30
C GLY A 111 -36.28 20.70 6.60
N SER A 112 -35.42 21.34 5.79
CA SER A 112 -33.97 21.38 5.98
C SER A 112 -33.34 22.52 5.17
N ALA A 113 -32.12 22.92 5.53
CA ALA A 113 -31.31 23.87 4.77
C ALA A 113 -31.05 23.39 3.33
N GLN A 114 -30.79 22.09 3.16
CA GLN A 114 -30.68 21.47 1.83
C GLN A 114 -31.95 21.68 1.01
N ALA A 115 -33.13 21.38 1.57
CA ALA A 115 -34.39 21.56 0.85
C ALA A 115 -34.66 23.02 0.48
N HIS A 116 -34.27 23.96 1.35
CA HIS A 116 -34.35 25.39 1.06
C HIS A 116 -33.41 25.79 -0.10
N CYS A 117 -32.14 25.34 -0.06
CA CYS A 117 -31.18 25.63 -1.10
C CYS A 117 -31.58 25.03 -2.46
N ASP A 118 -32.00 23.76 -2.45
CA ASP A 118 -32.40 23.03 -3.67
C ASP A 118 -33.69 23.60 -4.29
N ALA A 119 -34.52 24.30 -3.49
CA ALA A 119 -35.67 25.05 -4.00
C ALA A 119 -35.27 26.32 -4.77
N LEU A 120 -34.11 26.92 -4.47
CA LEU A 120 -33.55 28.04 -5.24
C LEU A 120 -32.92 27.56 -6.54
N ALA A 121 -32.12 26.50 -6.47
CA ALA A 121 -31.54 25.84 -7.62
C ALA A 121 -31.30 24.36 -7.30
N ALA A 122 -31.86 23.47 -8.11
CA ALA A 122 -31.79 22.03 -7.85
C ALA A 122 -30.33 21.54 -7.80
N GLY A 123 -29.93 20.89 -6.70
CA GLY A 123 -28.58 20.36 -6.49
C GLY A 123 -27.56 21.43 -6.09
N ALA A 124 -28.00 22.61 -5.66
CA ALA A 124 -27.13 23.68 -5.21
C ALA A 124 -26.58 23.46 -3.80
N TRP A 125 -27.17 22.56 -3.01
CA TRP A 125 -26.61 22.18 -1.73
C TRP A 125 -25.34 21.34 -1.90
N LYS A 126 -24.24 21.77 -1.28
CA LYS A 126 -22.97 21.03 -1.28
C LYS A 126 -22.78 20.35 0.05
N THR A 127 -22.74 19.02 0.01
CA THR A 127 -22.38 18.19 1.16
C THR A 127 -20.95 17.68 1.00
N GLN A 128 -20.04 18.09 1.88
CA GLN A 128 -18.68 17.54 1.90
C GLN A 128 -18.65 16.19 2.63
N ALA A 129 -17.78 15.29 2.21
CA ALA A 129 -17.57 14.01 2.88
C ALA A 129 -17.26 14.25 4.36
N ALA A 130 -18.06 13.67 5.26
CA ALA A 130 -17.84 13.81 6.69
C ALA A 130 -16.59 13.05 7.14
N ALA A 131 -15.95 13.54 8.21
CA ALA A 131 -14.83 12.87 8.85
C ALA A 131 -15.14 11.39 9.13
N SER A 132 -14.37 10.49 8.52
CA SER A 132 -14.52 9.05 8.64
C SER A 132 -13.15 8.36 8.66
N THR A 133 -13.14 7.07 8.96
CA THR A 133 -11.94 6.22 8.91
C THR A 133 -12.19 5.07 7.97
N ASP A 134 -11.31 4.90 7.00
CA ASP A 134 -11.37 3.78 6.07
C ASP A 134 -10.99 2.47 6.77
N THR A 135 -11.80 1.43 6.60
CA THR A 135 -11.62 0.17 7.34
C THR A 135 -10.45 -0.67 6.82
N THR A 136 -10.05 -0.47 5.56
CA THR A 136 -9.00 -1.25 4.91
C THR A 136 -7.62 -0.69 5.23
N SER A 137 -7.46 0.63 5.10
CA SER A 137 -6.19 1.34 5.29
C SER A 137 -6.01 1.97 6.67
N SER A 138 -7.09 2.03 7.48
CA SER A 138 -7.15 2.78 8.73
C SER A 138 -6.84 4.28 8.59
N LEU A 139 -6.92 4.83 7.37
CA LEU A 139 -6.73 6.25 7.12
C LEU A 139 -7.98 7.03 7.46
N LYS A 140 -7.79 8.19 8.11
CA LYS A 140 -8.85 9.19 8.29
C LYS A 140 -8.99 10.02 7.03
N TYR A 141 -10.23 10.31 6.63
CA TYR A 141 -10.54 11.15 5.47
C TYR A 141 -11.81 11.95 5.71
N GLY A 142 -12.10 12.88 4.80
CA GLY A 142 -13.27 13.74 4.87
C GLY A 142 -13.00 14.98 5.71
N TRP A 143 -13.95 15.91 5.68
CA TRP A 143 -13.84 17.22 6.27
C TRP A 143 -13.77 17.10 7.79
N ARG A 144 -12.66 17.59 8.36
CA ARG A 144 -12.35 17.57 9.80
C ARG A 144 -12.13 18.98 10.35
N GLY A 145 -12.55 19.98 9.56
CA GLY A 145 -12.45 21.39 9.90
C GLY A 145 -13.35 21.80 11.07
N PRO A 146 -13.43 23.11 11.34
CA PRO A 146 -12.93 24.21 10.51
C PRO A 146 -11.38 24.27 10.47
N TYR A 147 -10.85 24.60 9.30
CA TYR A 147 -9.41 24.73 9.00
C TYR A 147 -8.90 26.17 9.19
N LEU A 148 -9.78 27.14 8.97
CA LEU A 148 -9.52 28.55 9.20
C LEU A 148 -10.20 28.98 10.50
N SER A 149 -9.45 29.67 11.36
CA SER A 149 -10.01 30.18 12.62
C SER A 149 -10.72 31.50 12.38
N VAL A 150 -12.02 31.51 12.61
CA VAL A 150 -12.88 32.70 12.47
C VAL A 150 -13.64 32.96 13.77
N SER A 151 -13.89 34.22 14.07
CA SER A 151 -14.59 34.65 15.30
C SER A 151 -16.07 34.94 15.09
N GLU A 152 -16.52 35.03 13.84
CA GLU A 152 -17.85 35.48 13.44
C GLU A 152 -18.65 34.36 12.78
N SER A 153 -19.89 34.63 12.40
CA SER A 153 -20.75 33.64 11.75
C SER A 153 -20.28 33.38 10.33
N VAL A 154 -20.32 32.13 9.87
CA VAL A 154 -19.99 31.78 8.48
C VAL A 154 -20.87 32.50 7.44
N LEU A 155 -21.99 33.08 7.88
CA LEU A 155 -22.95 33.84 7.07
C LEU A 155 -22.63 35.33 6.96
N ASP A 156 -21.69 35.83 7.76
CA ASP A 156 -21.33 37.25 7.77
C ASP A 156 -20.56 37.60 6.48
N ALA A 157 -20.83 38.79 5.93
CA ALA A 157 -20.22 39.22 4.66
C ALA A 157 -18.71 39.47 4.82
N ASP A 158 -18.31 39.82 6.03
CA ASP A 158 -17.00 40.25 6.46
C ASP A 158 -16.19 39.18 7.21
N LEU A 159 -16.68 37.93 7.24
CA LEU A 159 -16.11 36.82 8.01
C LEU A 159 -14.57 36.71 7.93
N TYR A 160 -14.02 36.88 6.73
CA TYR A 160 -12.59 36.78 6.49
C TYR A 160 -12.08 37.72 5.40
N THR A 161 -12.27 39.03 5.59
CA THR A 161 -11.81 40.06 4.63
C THR A 161 -10.29 40.23 4.60
N ASP A 162 -9.79 40.88 3.55
CA ASP A 162 -8.42 41.39 3.52
C ASP A 162 -8.24 42.64 4.42
N GLY A 163 -7.02 43.17 4.51
CA GLY A 163 -6.78 44.39 5.29
C GLY A 163 -7.43 45.65 4.70
N TRP A 164 -7.90 45.59 3.46
CA TRP A 164 -8.59 46.69 2.81
C TRP A 164 -10.10 46.68 3.09
N GLY A 165 -10.65 45.57 3.58
CA GLY A 165 -12.02 45.44 4.06
C GLY A 165 -13.03 45.22 2.95
N ARG A 166 -12.61 44.57 1.85
CA ARG A 166 -13.57 44.16 0.82
C ARG A 166 -14.35 42.95 1.32
N GLU A 167 -15.65 43.08 1.44
CA GLU A 167 -16.56 42.03 1.92
C GLU A 167 -17.13 41.20 0.77
N ALA A 168 -17.89 40.15 1.10
CA ALA A 168 -18.68 39.39 0.13
C ALA A 168 -19.65 40.31 -0.64
N GLN A 169 -19.54 40.33 -1.98
CA GLN A 169 -20.25 41.28 -2.83
C GLN A 169 -21.72 40.93 -3.07
N ASN A 170 -22.07 39.65 -2.94
CA ASN A 170 -23.42 39.14 -3.18
C ASN A 170 -23.65 37.81 -2.44
N ALA A 171 -24.84 37.24 -2.59
CA ALA A 171 -25.20 35.98 -1.94
C ALA A 171 -24.45 34.75 -2.50
N THR A 172 -23.79 34.87 -3.65
CA THR A 172 -23.02 33.79 -4.28
C THR A 172 -21.50 33.95 -4.10
N ASP A 173 -21.07 34.95 -3.33
CA ASP A 173 -19.67 35.19 -3.00
C ASP A 173 -19.32 34.43 -1.72
N PHE A 174 -18.56 33.33 -1.87
CA PHE A 174 -18.11 32.45 -0.79
C PHE A 174 -16.66 32.70 -0.40
N ASP A 175 -16.06 33.74 -0.97
CA ASP A 175 -14.64 34.08 -0.83
C ASP A 175 -14.45 35.36 -0.04
N TYR A 176 -15.51 35.89 0.57
CA TYR A 176 -15.47 37.02 1.52
C TYR A 176 -14.71 38.23 0.98
N GLY A 177 -14.89 38.53 -0.32
CA GLY A 177 -14.25 39.64 -0.99
C GLY A 177 -12.85 39.36 -1.55
N TRP A 178 -12.28 38.18 -1.33
CA TRP A 178 -11.06 37.73 -2.00
C TRP A 178 -11.34 37.30 -3.45
N ARG A 179 -10.31 37.39 -4.29
CA ARG A 179 -10.30 36.80 -5.63
C ARG A 179 -9.77 35.37 -5.49
N PHE A 180 -10.57 34.37 -5.83
CA PHE A 180 -10.25 32.96 -5.60
C PHE A 180 -10.47 32.14 -6.88
N GLY A 181 -9.46 31.38 -7.31
CA GLY A 181 -9.54 30.58 -8.54
C GLY A 181 -8.20 29.99 -8.96
N ASP A 182 -8.12 29.40 -10.14
CA ASP A 182 -6.93 28.65 -10.59
C ASP A 182 -5.84 29.50 -11.28
N GLY A 183 -5.98 30.82 -11.23
CA GLY A 183 -5.11 31.79 -11.89
C GLY A 183 -5.55 32.12 -13.31
N TYR A 184 -6.06 31.17 -14.11
CA TYR A 184 -6.31 31.41 -15.55
C TYR A 184 -7.47 32.38 -15.81
N ASP A 185 -8.56 32.28 -15.04
CA ASP A 185 -9.69 33.20 -15.11
C ASP A 185 -10.06 33.73 -13.73
N LEU A 186 -9.29 34.71 -13.27
CA LEU A 186 -9.67 35.50 -12.10
C LEU A 186 -10.55 36.72 -12.51
N SER A 187 -10.89 36.87 -13.80
CA SER A 187 -11.61 38.04 -14.33
C SER A 187 -13.13 37.97 -14.14
N THR A 188 -13.64 36.76 -13.89
CA THR A 188 -15.05 36.52 -13.61
C THR A 188 -15.28 36.39 -12.10
N ALA A 189 -16.34 37.03 -11.58
CA ALA A 189 -16.71 36.99 -10.16
C ALA A 189 -17.33 35.64 -9.74
N THR A 190 -17.08 34.57 -10.50
CA THR A 190 -17.58 33.22 -10.26
C THR A 190 -16.38 32.32 -9.97
N PRO A 191 -16.36 31.57 -8.85
CA PRO A 191 -15.27 30.66 -8.53
C PRO A 191 -15.10 29.63 -9.64
N HIS A 192 -14.04 29.78 -10.43
CA HIS A 192 -13.68 28.85 -11.49
C HIS A 192 -12.31 28.25 -11.15
N ILE A 193 -12.35 27.03 -10.61
CA ILE A 193 -11.19 26.12 -10.65
C ILE A 193 -11.38 25.24 -11.87
N THR A 194 -10.74 25.60 -12.97
CA THR A 194 -10.62 24.79 -14.19
C THR A 194 -9.35 23.94 -14.19
N ASP A 195 -8.28 24.42 -13.54
CA ASP A 195 -7.10 23.64 -13.20
C ASP A 195 -7.15 23.20 -11.72
N PRO A 196 -7.45 21.92 -11.43
CA PRO A 196 -7.56 21.42 -10.05
C PRO A 196 -6.21 21.35 -9.32
N ASP A 197 -5.10 21.54 -10.03
CA ASP A 197 -3.75 21.38 -9.47
C ASP A 197 -3.17 22.68 -8.91
N ARG A 198 -3.77 23.84 -9.22
CA ARG A 198 -3.26 25.16 -8.82
C ARG A 198 -4.35 26.03 -8.23
N LEU A 199 -4.00 26.79 -7.19
CA LEU A 199 -4.89 27.78 -6.57
C LEU A 199 -4.19 29.12 -6.41
N VAL A 200 -4.89 30.17 -6.83
CA VAL A 200 -4.57 31.58 -6.62
C VAL A 200 -5.61 32.21 -5.70
N VAL A 201 -5.10 32.98 -4.75
CA VAL A 201 -5.91 33.86 -3.89
C VAL A 201 -5.27 35.25 -3.90
N GLN A 202 -6.07 36.28 -4.15
CA GLN A 202 -5.58 37.66 -4.30
C GLN A 202 -6.56 38.66 -3.65
N SER A 203 -6.00 39.64 -2.96
CA SER A 203 -6.71 40.83 -2.46
C SER A 203 -6.85 41.86 -3.57
N TYR A 204 -8.01 42.51 -3.64
CA TYR A 204 -8.36 43.60 -4.56
C TYR A 204 -7.82 44.97 -4.10
N GLY A 205 -6.90 44.98 -3.13
CA GLY A 205 -6.30 46.19 -2.61
C GLY A 205 -7.29 47.27 -2.19
N LYS A 206 -6.83 48.50 -2.27
CA LYS A 206 -7.50 49.73 -1.88
C LYS A 206 -8.56 50.18 -2.88
N ASP A 207 -8.39 49.86 -4.16
CA ASP A 207 -9.29 50.29 -5.23
C ASP A 207 -10.49 49.34 -5.41
N TYR A 208 -10.46 48.19 -4.74
CA TYR A 208 -11.46 47.13 -4.82
C TYR A 208 -11.69 46.63 -6.25
N ALA A 209 -10.68 46.76 -7.11
CA ALA A 209 -10.72 46.41 -8.52
C ALA A 209 -9.58 45.44 -8.85
N ALA A 210 -9.82 44.55 -9.81
CA ALA A 210 -8.78 43.62 -10.25
C ALA A 210 -7.85 44.28 -11.26
N GLY A 211 -6.59 43.83 -11.31
CA GLY A 211 -5.63 44.22 -12.34
C GLY A 211 -4.61 45.27 -11.89
N GLY A 212 -4.35 45.34 -10.59
CA GLY A 212 -3.34 46.15 -9.94
C GLY A 212 -1.91 45.69 -10.22
N THR A 213 -1.01 46.66 -10.23
CA THR A 213 0.44 46.48 -10.42
C THR A 213 1.25 46.78 -9.17
N ASP A 214 0.62 47.40 -8.16
CA ASP A 214 1.21 47.70 -6.86
C ASP A 214 0.46 46.98 -5.74
N TYR A 215 1.10 46.81 -4.58
CA TYR A 215 0.56 46.03 -3.46
C TYR A 215 -0.70 46.64 -2.83
N ASP A 216 -0.92 47.94 -3.03
CA ASP A 216 -2.12 48.64 -2.59
C ASP A 216 -3.22 48.64 -3.66
N GLU A 217 -2.94 48.20 -4.88
CA GLU A 217 -3.93 47.91 -5.92
C GLU A 217 -4.33 46.42 -5.88
N ASP A 218 -3.38 45.49 -5.84
CA ASP A 218 -3.62 44.05 -5.69
C ASP A 218 -2.50 43.36 -4.91
N TYR A 219 -2.83 42.35 -4.10
CA TYR A 219 -1.81 41.54 -3.42
C TYR A 219 -2.15 40.03 -3.35
N PRO A 220 -1.24 39.12 -3.74
CA PRO A 220 0.06 39.38 -4.36
C PRO A 220 -0.06 40.13 -5.68
N VAL A 221 0.93 40.98 -6.00
CA VAL A 221 0.92 41.74 -7.26
C VAL A 221 0.98 40.79 -8.45
N ASN A 222 0.32 41.14 -9.54
CA ASN A 222 0.50 40.44 -10.81
C ASN A 222 1.93 40.71 -11.28
N SER A 223 2.82 39.73 -11.15
CA SER A 223 4.18 39.86 -11.64
C SER A 223 4.19 39.71 -13.16
N LEU A 224 3.85 40.78 -13.91
CA LEU A 224 4.34 41.13 -15.26
C LEU A 224 3.60 42.37 -15.84
N SER A 225 4.35 43.23 -16.52
CA SER A 225 3.92 44.51 -17.12
C SER A 225 3.09 44.29 -18.39
N ALA A 226 2.00 45.05 -18.55
CA ALA A 226 0.98 44.99 -19.63
C ALA A 226 1.47 45.26 -21.08
N THR A 227 2.73 45.01 -21.41
CA THR A 227 3.31 45.22 -22.76
C THR A 227 3.92 43.98 -23.40
N ASP A 228 4.05 42.86 -22.69
CA ASP A 228 4.56 41.60 -23.22
C ASP A 228 3.48 40.50 -23.16
N ILE A 229 2.46 40.61 -24.02
CA ILE A 229 1.35 39.65 -24.10
C ILE A 229 1.88 38.27 -24.52
N ALA A 230 2.25 37.46 -23.54
CA ALA A 230 2.42 36.01 -23.65
C ALA A 230 1.36 35.31 -22.76
N PRO A 231 1.01 34.03 -23.01
CA PRO A 231 -0.04 33.31 -22.26
C PRO A 231 0.29 33.01 -20.78
N TYR A 232 1.26 33.71 -20.17
CA TYR A 232 1.89 33.40 -18.88
C TYR A 232 1.97 34.61 -17.94
N ASP A 233 1.02 35.54 -18.03
CA ASP A 233 0.89 36.68 -17.11
C ASP A 233 -0.16 36.38 -16.03
N GLN A 234 0.16 35.43 -15.13
CA GLN A 234 -0.74 35.05 -14.03
C GLN A 234 -0.13 35.44 -12.68
N PRO A 235 -0.95 35.91 -11.70
CA PRO A 235 -0.51 36.07 -10.32
C PRO A 235 0.13 34.78 -9.80
N ALA A 236 1.19 34.93 -9.00
CA ALA A 236 1.87 33.80 -8.40
C ALA A 236 0.86 32.95 -7.58
N PRO A 237 0.84 31.62 -7.76
CA PRO A 237 -0.13 30.79 -7.06
C PRO A 237 0.11 30.78 -5.56
N LEU A 238 -1.00 30.81 -4.81
CA LEU A 238 -0.97 30.62 -3.37
C LEU A 238 -0.61 29.17 -3.03
N VAL A 239 -1.09 28.22 -3.84
CA VAL A 239 -0.74 26.79 -3.75
C VAL A 239 -0.55 26.29 -5.17
N ASP A 240 0.65 25.78 -5.47
CA ASP A 240 0.95 25.14 -6.77
C ASP A 240 0.91 23.62 -6.66
N LYS A 241 0.89 22.92 -7.80
CA LYS A 241 0.83 21.46 -7.90
C LYS A 241 1.82 20.77 -6.95
N ASP A 242 3.07 21.21 -6.97
CA ASP A 242 4.16 20.59 -6.20
C ASP A 242 4.07 20.88 -4.70
N ASP A 243 3.25 21.83 -4.26
CA ASP A 243 3.05 22.14 -2.83
C ASP A 243 2.12 21.15 -2.13
N TRP A 244 1.24 20.49 -2.88
CA TRP A 244 0.16 19.66 -2.31
C TRP A 244 0.05 18.26 -2.92
N LEU A 245 0.78 17.99 -4.00
CA LEU A 245 0.93 16.67 -4.61
C LEU A 245 2.38 16.17 -4.48
N VAL A 246 2.53 14.85 -4.41
CA VAL A 246 3.81 14.15 -4.38
C VAL A 246 3.87 13.19 -5.57
N ASP A 247 4.90 13.33 -6.39
CA ASP A 247 5.15 12.41 -7.51
C ASP A 247 5.75 11.10 -7.01
N ILE A 248 5.05 10.00 -7.25
CA ILE A 248 5.50 8.63 -6.95
C ILE A 248 5.95 7.86 -8.19
N SER A 249 6.10 8.54 -9.33
CA SER A 249 6.52 7.93 -10.61
C SER A 249 7.94 7.33 -10.53
N GLY A 250 8.83 7.92 -9.72
CA GLY A 250 10.18 7.42 -9.44
C GLY A 250 10.22 6.13 -8.58
N GLY A 251 9.06 5.70 -8.09
CA GLY A 251 8.89 4.50 -7.30
C GLY A 251 9.18 4.68 -5.81
N ILE A 252 8.71 3.71 -5.03
CA ILE A 252 8.80 3.71 -3.57
C ILE A 252 9.66 2.53 -3.14
N SER A 253 10.63 2.79 -2.27
CA SER A 253 11.51 1.75 -1.73
C SER A 253 10.98 1.21 -0.40
N ALA A 254 10.89 -0.12 -0.27
CA ALA A 254 10.59 -0.79 0.99
C ALA A 254 11.64 -1.86 1.31
N THR A 255 12.11 -1.86 2.55
CA THR A 255 13.00 -2.87 3.12
C THR A 255 12.17 -3.84 3.94
N LEU A 256 12.17 -5.11 3.54
CA LEU A 256 11.41 -6.16 4.20
C LEU A 256 12.30 -7.36 4.51
N ARG A 257 11.96 -8.08 5.59
CA ARG A 257 12.53 -9.40 5.87
C ARG A 257 11.73 -10.45 5.12
N LEU A 258 12.35 -11.09 4.14
CA LEU A 258 11.70 -12.15 3.41
C LEU A 258 11.53 -13.37 4.31
N PRO A 259 10.40 -14.10 4.23
CA PRO A 259 10.23 -15.36 4.92
C PRO A 259 11.31 -16.33 4.45
N LEU A 260 11.79 -17.16 5.39
CA LEU A 260 12.57 -18.33 5.04
C LEU A 260 11.59 -19.49 4.93
N ASN A 261 11.07 -19.73 3.73
CA ASN A 261 10.31 -20.94 3.49
C ASN A 261 11.30 -22.11 3.56
N GLY A 262 11.28 -22.80 4.72
CA GLY A 262 12.17 -23.91 5.02
C GLY A 262 12.13 -24.95 3.91
N THR A 263 13.27 -25.59 3.68
CA THR A 263 13.41 -26.72 2.78
C THR A 263 12.43 -27.82 3.17
N ARG A 264 11.28 -27.86 2.51
CA ARG A 264 10.34 -28.97 2.65
C ARG A 264 10.95 -30.18 1.92
N GLN A 265 11.51 -31.10 2.70
CA GLN A 265 12.01 -32.37 2.20
C GLN A 265 10.83 -33.20 1.68
N ILE A 266 10.91 -33.70 0.45
CA ILE A 266 9.90 -34.60 -0.12
C ILE A 266 10.10 -35.98 0.50
N ALA A 267 9.04 -36.55 1.06
CA ALA A 267 9.11 -37.84 1.73
C ALA A 267 9.46 -38.99 0.76
N PRO A 268 10.23 -40.00 1.19
CA PRO A 268 10.53 -41.17 0.39
C PRO A 268 9.29 -42.06 0.30
N VAL A 269 8.51 -41.90 -0.76
CA VAL A 269 7.46 -42.86 -1.13
C VAL A 269 8.11 -44.00 -1.90
N SER A 270 7.67 -45.23 -1.66
CA SER A 270 8.15 -46.38 -2.42
C SER A 270 7.45 -46.46 -3.78
N PHE A 271 8.21 -46.52 -4.87
CA PHE A 271 7.64 -46.59 -6.22
C PHE A 271 8.65 -47.13 -7.24
N CYS A 272 8.16 -47.60 -8.37
CA CYS A 272 8.98 -47.93 -9.53
C CYS A 272 8.97 -46.79 -10.55
N THR A 273 10.11 -46.57 -11.20
CA THR A 273 10.19 -45.69 -12.40
C THR A 273 9.26 -46.11 -13.53
N ASP A 274 8.79 -47.35 -13.55
CA ASP A 274 7.74 -47.79 -14.45
C ASP A 274 6.44 -47.95 -13.65
N SER A 275 5.48 -47.06 -13.91
CA SER A 275 4.20 -47.04 -13.21
C SER A 275 3.36 -48.33 -13.36
N SER A 276 3.67 -49.17 -14.35
CA SER A 276 3.02 -50.47 -14.51
C SER A 276 3.52 -51.54 -13.53
N LYS A 277 4.61 -51.25 -12.82
CA LYS A 277 5.31 -52.16 -11.92
C LYS A 277 5.13 -51.72 -10.47
N THR A 278 4.37 -52.50 -9.71
CA THR A 278 3.93 -52.12 -8.36
C THR A 278 4.79 -52.69 -7.23
N THR A 279 5.77 -53.55 -7.55
CA THR A 279 6.65 -54.17 -6.55
C THR A 279 8.13 -54.09 -6.97
N LYS A 280 9.01 -54.09 -5.99
CA LYS A 280 10.47 -54.04 -6.18
C LYS A 280 11.01 -55.20 -7.00
N THR A 281 10.44 -56.40 -6.81
CA THR A 281 10.89 -57.61 -7.48
C THR A 281 10.64 -57.58 -8.99
N VAL A 282 9.56 -56.93 -9.43
CA VAL A 282 9.26 -56.76 -10.85
C VAL A 282 9.87 -55.48 -11.44
N CYS A 283 10.21 -54.50 -10.59
CA CYS A 283 10.91 -53.26 -10.94
C CYS A 283 12.40 -53.49 -11.20
N THR A 284 12.69 -54.19 -12.29
CA THR A 284 14.03 -54.48 -12.78
C THR A 284 14.37 -53.66 -14.02
N SER A 285 15.67 -53.55 -14.31
CA SER A 285 16.25 -52.77 -15.42
C SER A 285 15.44 -52.91 -16.72
N PRO A 286 15.14 -51.80 -17.43
CA PRO A 286 15.67 -50.44 -17.23
C PRO A 286 15.00 -49.65 -16.11
N ALA A 287 14.00 -50.22 -15.44
CA ALA A 287 13.31 -49.56 -14.34
C ALA A 287 14.11 -49.65 -13.03
N VAL A 288 14.14 -48.56 -12.28
CA VAL A 288 14.72 -48.40 -10.95
C VAL A 288 13.61 -48.32 -9.89
N TRP A 289 13.80 -49.00 -8.76
CA TRP A 289 12.93 -48.94 -7.59
C TRP A 289 13.42 -47.90 -6.59
N PHE A 290 12.49 -47.14 -6.00
CA PHE A 290 12.74 -46.16 -4.96
C PHE A 290 11.93 -46.45 -3.70
N GLY A 291 12.42 -45.92 -2.57
CA GLY A 291 11.81 -46.05 -1.26
C GLY A 291 12.16 -47.33 -0.53
N GLY A 292 11.79 -47.35 0.74
CA GLY A 292 12.16 -48.43 1.66
C GLY A 292 11.30 -49.68 1.53
N CYS A 293 10.05 -49.58 1.06
CA CYS A 293 9.14 -50.71 0.99
C CYS A 293 9.36 -51.51 -0.30
N GLU A 294 9.10 -52.82 -0.27
CA GLU A 294 9.06 -53.67 -1.47
C GLU A 294 7.82 -53.44 -2.33
N ASP A 295 6.79 -52.78 -1.78
CA ASP A 295 5.53 -52.46 -2.45
C ASP A 295 5.39 -50.95 -2.64
N GLN A 296 4.69 -50.54 -3.70
CA GLN A 296 4.52 -49.14 -4.02
C GLN A 296 3.61 -48.41 -3.03
N SER A 297 3.70 -47.08 -3.02
CA SER A 297 2.87 -46.15 -2.24
C SER A 297 3.15 -46.13 -0.73
N TYR A 298 4.12 -46.90 -0.22
CA TYR A 298 4.46 -46.88 1.20
C TYR A 298 5.65 -45.97 1.53
N TYR A 299 5.51 -45.17 2.58
CA TYR A 299 6.49 -44.15 2.96
C TYR A 299 7.12 -44.35 4.35
N ASN A 300 6.69 -45.36 5.11
CA ASN A 300 7.40 -45.79 6.32
C ASN A 300 7.30 -47.29 6.59
N LYS A 301 8.20 -47.76 7.44
CA LYS A 301 8.33 -49.15 7.85
C LYS A 301 7.06 -49.71 8.48
N SER A 302 6.38 -48.94 9.32
CA SER A 302 5.16 -49.40 10.01
C SER A 302 4.04 -49.65 9.00
N SER A 303 3.75 -48.67 8.13
CA SER A 303 2.71 -48.79 7.12
C SER A 303 3.01 -49.87 6.08
N CYS A 304 4.27 -50.01 5.65
CA CYS A 304 4.72 -51.08 4.76
C CYS A 304 4.46 -52.48 5.35
N LYS A 305 4.67 -52.66 6.66
CA LYS A 305 4.52 -53.96 7.34
C LYS A 305 3.06 -54.27 7.71
N THR A 306 2.32 -53.27 8.17
CA THR A 306 0.95 -53.43 8.68
C THR A 306 -0.08 -53.73 7.58
N ALA A 307 0.09 -53.15 6.39
CA ALA A 307 -0.90 -53.30 5.31
C ALA A 307 -0.91 -54.69 4.65
N LEU A 308 0.18 -55.47 4.75
CA LEU A 308 0.33 -56.74 4.01
C LEU A 308 0.76 -57.94 4.88
N GLY A 309 1.11 -57.73 6.15
CA GLY A 309 1.66 -58.78 7.03
C GLY A 309 3.00 -59.39 6.59
N THR A 310 3.50 -59.01 5.40
CA THR A 310 4.68 -59.59 4.70
C THR A 310 5.59 -58.53 4.08
N GLY A 311 5.21 -57.25 4.07
CA GLY A 311 5.99 -56.17 3.46
C GLY A 311 7.37 -56.04 4.09
N LYS A 312 8.42 -56.07 3.25
CA LYS A 312 9.80 -55.87 3.71
C LYS A 312 10.22 -54.43 3.50
N TRP A 313 10.92 -53.91 4.50
CA TRP A 313 11.46 -52.55 4.49
C TRP A 313 12.99 -52.58 4.49
N ILE A 314 13.60 -51.75 3.64
CA ILE A 314 15.03 -51.50 3.54
C ILE A 314 15.34 -50.07 3.98
N ASN A 315 16.36 -49.90 4.81
CA ASN A 315 16.74 -48.57 5.31
C ASN A 315 17.68 -47.82 4.36
N CYS A 316 18.38 -48.54 3.49
CA CYS A 316 19.32 -47.99 2.50
C CYS A 316 19.04 -48.59 1.13
N SER A 317 19.19 -47.80 0.06
CA SER A 317 19.00 -48.28 -1.32
C SER A 317 19.95 -49.42 -1.72
N LEU A 318 21.10 -49.52 -1.06
CA LEU A 318 22.09 -50.58 -1.28
C LEU A 318 21.70 -51.94 -0.65
N GLY A 319 20.72 -51.97 0.26
CA GLY A 319 20.21 -53.20 0.86
C GLY A 319 19.93 -53.13 2.36
N VAL A 320 19.65 -54.29 2.94
CA VAL A 320 19.21 -54.47 4.34
C VAL A 320 20.33 -54.43 5.39
N THR A 321 21.60 -54.37 4.97
CA THR A 321 22.76 -54.47 5.87
C THR A 321 23.15 -53.14 6.52
N TYR A 322 22.58 -52.03 6.08
CA TYR A 322 22.92 -50.69 6.55
C TYR A 322 21.99 -50.25 7.68
N SER A 323 22.58 -49.90 8.84
CA SER A 323 21.86 -49.47 10.04
C SER A 323 21.99 -47.98 10.35
N ASP A 324 22.85 -47.25 9.65
CA ASP A 324 23.02 -45.80 9.80
C ASP A 324 23.18 -45.08 8.46
N LYS A 325 22.82 -43.79 8.47
CA LYS A 325 22.85 -42.93 7.29
C LYS A 325 24.27 -42.74 6.74
N GLN A 326 25.25 -42.53 7.62
CA GLN A 326 26.59 -42.11 7.21
C GLN A 326 27.30 -43.21 6.43
N THR A 327 27.20 -44.46 6.88
CA THR A 327 27.76 -45.60 6.15
C THR A 327 27.06 -45.82 4.82
N CYS A 328 25.71 -45.78 4.80
CA CYS A 328 24.92 -45.91 3.57
C CYS A 328 25.32 -44.86 2.50
N GLU A 329 25.41 -43.59 2.90
CA GLU A 329 25.73 -42.49 1.96
C GLU A 329 27.21 -42.47 1.56
N THR A 330 28.13 -42.89 2.45
CA THR A 330 29.57 -43.01 2.12
C THR A 330 29.80 -44.06 1.02
N ASP A 331 29.04 -45.14 1.03
CA ASP A 331 29.09 -46.20 0.02
C ASP A 331 28.30 -45.86 -1.26
N GLY A 332 27.78 -44.63 -1.38
CA GLY A 332 27.03 -44.16 -2.55
C GLY A 332 25.55 -44.56 -2.55
N GLY A 333 25.04 -45.03 -1.42
CA GLY A 333 23.64 -45.36 -1.19
C GLY A 333 22.77 -44.16 -0.81
N VAL A 334 21.46 -44.38 -0.85
CA VAL A 334 20.44 -43.41 -0.42
C VAL A 334 19.82 -43.91 0.88
N TRP A 335 19.86 -43.08 1.92
CA TRP A 335 19.27 -43.41 3.21
C TRP A 335 17.77 -43.08 3.25
N PHE A 336 16.95 -44.09 3.52
CA PHE A 336 15.51 -43.96 3.80
C PHE A 336 15.19 -44.05 5.30
N GLY A 337 16.11 -44.62 6.08
CA GLY A 337 15.90 -45.00 7.48
C GLY A 337 14.63 -45.81 7.66
N GLU A 338 13.80 -45.52 8.67
CA GLU A 338 12.50 -46.19 8.83
C GLU A 338 11.33 -45.45 8.13
N GLY A 339 11.64 -44.43 7.34
CA GLY A 339 10.70 -43.59 6.60
C GLY A 339 10.13 -42.44 7.43
N PHE A 340 8.96 -41.93 7.05
CA PHE A 340 8.37 -40.69 7.57
C PHE A 340 6.85 -40.78 7.73
N GLY A 341 6.21 -39.84 8.43
CA GLY A 341 4.76 -39.69 8.47
C GLY A 341 4.07 -40.66 9.42
N CYS A 342 2.76 -40.81 9.29
CA CYS A 342 1.98 -41.66 10.20
C CYS A 342 2.14 -43.15 9.89
N GLU A 343 2.17 -44.00 10.93
CA GLU A 343 2.09 -45.46 10.75
C GLU A 343 0.82 -45.94 10.03
N ASP A 344 -0.25 -45.16 10.14
CA ASP A 344 -1.50 -45.33 9.41
C ASP A 344 -1.55 -44.32 8.27
N GLN A 345 -1.50 -44.81 7.03
CA GLN A 345 -1.44 -43.93 5.87
C GLN A 345 -2.74 -43.18 5.57
N THR A 346 -3.82 -43.49 6.30
CA THR A 346 -5.04 -42.68 6.25
C THR A 346 -4.89 -41.32 6.94
N GLN A 347 -3.81 -41.13 7.71
CA GLN A 347 -3.53 -39.90 8.45
C GLN A 347 -2.34 -39.15 7.85
N ASN A 348 -2.54 -37.87 7.54
CA ASN A 348 -1.58 -37.04 6.78
C ASN A 348 -0.95 -35.89 7.58
N THR A 349 -1.41 -35.67 8.82
CA THR A 349 -0.80 -34.70 9.74
C THR A 349 -0.41 -35.39 11.03
N LYS A 350 0.61 -34.85 11.71
CA LYS A 350 0.97 -35.32 13.04
C LYS A 350 -0.20 -35.27 14.00
N THR A 351 -0.98 -34.18 13.96
CA THR A 351 -2.17 -34.02 14.81
C THR A 351 -3.17 -35.15 14.59
N SER A 352 -3.58 -35.42 13.35
CA SER A 352 -4.58 -36.44 13.06
C SER A 352 -4.07 -37.86 13.36
N CYS A 353 -2.79 -38.12 13.09
CA CYS A 353 -2.12 -39.37 13.41
C CYS A 353 -2.12 -39.66 14.93
N VAL A 354 -1.66 -38.68 15.72
CA VAL A 354 -1.59 -38.83 17.18
C VAL A 354 -2.99 -38.94 17.78
N SER A 355 -3.97 -38.18 17.28
CA SER A 355 -5.37 -38.29 17.70
C SER A 355 -5.99 -39.66 17.39
N ALA A 356 -5.53 -40.35 16.34
CA ALA A 356 -5.94 -41.72 16.02
C ALA A 356 -5.20 -42.79 16.86
N GLY A 357 -4.36 -42.38 17.83
CA GLY A 357 -3.55 -43.29 18.66
C GLY A 357 -2.41 -43.95 17.90
N LYS A 358 -1.92 -43.30 16.84
CA LYS A 358 -0.92 -43.82 15.90
C LYS A 358 0.43 -43.10 16.09
N VAL A 359 1.53 -43.76 15.75
CA VAL A 359 2.89 -43.17 15.79
C VAL A 359 3.16 -42.32 14.55
N TRP A 360 3.57 -41.08 14.77
CA TRP A 360 4.06 -40.17 13.72
C TRP A 360 5.59 -40.11 13.72
N ARG A 361 6.20 -40.19 12.53
CA ARG A 361 7.65 -40.10 12.33
C ARG A 361 8.00 -38.77 11.66
N SER A 362 8.59 -37.83 12.39
CA SER A 362 9.09 -36.57 11.82
C SER A 362 10.54 -36.67 11.33
N CYS A 363 11.24 -37.71 11.76
CA CYS A 363 12.62 -38.04 11.47
C CYS A 363 12.68 -39.48 10.90
N THR A 364 13.76 -39.85 10.21
CA THR A 364 13.94 -41.23 9.67
C THR A 364 14.23 -42.30 10.73
N ASP A 365 13.96 -42.00 11.99
CA ASP A 365 14.11 -42.88 13.14
C ASP A 365 12.85 -43.73 13.35
N ASP A 366 12.75 -44.41 14.49
CA ASP A 366 11.61 -45.23 14.90
C ASP A 366 10.35 -44.44 15.28
N GLY A 367 10.38 -43.11 15.19
CA GLY A 367 9.31 -42.20 15.57
C GLY A 367 9.40 -41.69 17.01
N THR A 368 10.54 -41.91 17.68
CA THR A 368 10.81 -41.42 19.03
C THR A 368 11.39 -40.00 19.03
N ILE A 369 12.06 -39.61 17.94
CA ILE A 369 12.66 -38.30 17.75
C ILE A 369 11.63 -37.31 17.21
N SER A 370 11.37 -36.26 18.00
CA SER A 370 10.33 -35.27 17.71
C SER A 370 10.84 -33.86 17.38
N THR A 371 12.16 -33.65 17.32
CA THR A 371 12.75 -32.35 16.98
C THR A 371 13.84 -32.46 15.92
N GLN A 372 13.97 -31.43 15.09
CA GLN A 372 14.96 -31.37 14.02
C GLN A 372 16.39 -31.48 14.54
N SER A 373 16.72 -30.76 15.62
CA SER A 373 18.08 -30.73 16.17
C SER A 373 18.56 -32.10 16.65
N THR A 374 17.68 -32.85 17.31
CA THR A 374 17.98 -34.20 17.79
C THR A 374 18.05 -35.20 16.63
N CYS A 375 17.19 -35.06 15.62
CA CYS A 375 17.24 -35.86 14.41
C CYS A 375 18.56 -35.70 13.65
N THR A 376 19.02 -34.46 13.45
CA THR A 376 20.29 -34.19 12.78
C THR A 376 21.48 -34.69 13.58
N ALA A 377 21.45 -34.55 14.92
CA ALA A 377 22.51 -35.05 15.79
C ALA A 377 22.58 -36.57 15.83
N ALA A 378 21.43 -37.25 15.67
CA ALA A 378 21.34 -38.71 15.56
C ALA A 378 21.71 -39.25 14.18
N ASN A 379 22.26 -38.40 13.29
CA ASN A 379 22.62 -38.75 11.92
C ASN A 379 21.43 -39.32 11.12
N GLN A 380 20.27 -38.69 11.25
CA GLN A 380 19.04 -39.04 10.55
C GLN A 380 18.58 -37.87 9.64
N LEU A 381 17.54 -38.11 8.82
CA LEU A 381 16.92 -37.10 7.98
C LEU A 381 15.62 -36.60 8.61
N TRP A 382 15.44 -35.29 8.65
CA TRP A 382 14.25 -34.63 9.20
C TRP A 382 13.30 -34.22 8.08
N TYR A 383 12.04 -34.66 8.16
CA TYR A 383 10.99 -34.42 7.17
C TYR A 383 9.84 -33.53 7.68
N GLY A 384 9.80 -33.23 8.98
CA GLY A 384 8.80 -32.33 9.59
C GLY A 384 7.49 -33.00 10.02
N ASP A 385 6.41 -32.24 10.08
CA ASP A 385 5.13 -32.66 10.72
C ASP A 385 3.93 -32.74 9.74
N VAL A 386 4.19 -32.62 8.42
CA VAL A 386 3.15 -32.62 7.36
C VAL A 386 3.57 -33.52 6.20
N LEU A 387 2.71 -34.46 5.78
CA LEU A 387 2.94 -35.30 4.60
C LEU A 387 2.77 -34.49 3.31
N ILE A 388 3.84 -34.37 2.53
CA ILE A 388 3.80 -33.90 1.13
C ILE A 388 3.97 -35.14 0.26
N THR A 389 2.85 -35.75 -0.13
CA THR A 389 2.87 -36.77 -1.17
C THR A 389 2.89 -36.07 -2.53
N THR A 390 3.55 -36.65 -3.52
CA THR A 390 3.69 -36.10 -4.89
C THR A 390 2.38 -35.97 -5.67
N GLY A 391 1.22 -36.06 -5.01
CA GLY A 391 -0.11 -35.91 -5.61
C GLY A 391 -0.95 -34.78 -5.07
N SER A 392 -0.47 -34.00 -4.08
CA SER A 392 -1.36 -33.10 -3.32
C SER A 392 -1.02 -31.59 -3.38
N ASN A 393 0.10 -31.17 -4.00
CA ASN A 393 0.42 -29.73 -4.14
C ASN A 393 1.21 -29.42 -5.41
N GLY A 394 0.62 -29.66 -6.59
CA GLY A 394 1.22 -29.34 -7.88
C GLY A 394 2.50 -30.13 -8.21
N GLY A 395 2.70 -30.44 -9.49
CA GLY A 395 3.84 -31.17 -9.99
C GLY A 395 3.67 -31.59 -11.44
N CYS A 396 4.60 -32.39 -11.95
CA CYS A 396 4.41 -33.04 -13.23
C CYS A 396 3.38 -34.15 -13.11
N ASN A 397 2.55 -34.35 -14.13
CA ASN A 397 1.65 -35.50 -14.23
C ASN A 397 2.40 -36.85 -14.30
N ASP A 398 3.71 -36.79 -14.47
CA ASP A 398 4.64 -37.90 -14.35
C ASP A 398 5.56 -37.64 -13.15
N ILE A 399 5.43 -38.46 -12.11
CA ILE A 399 6.11 -38.31 -10.81
C ILE A 399 7.64 -38.32 -10.91
N HIS A 400 8.20 -38.67 -12.07
CA HIS A 400 9.65 -38.67 -12.34
C HIS A 400 10.21 -37.27 -12.61
N TYR A 401 9.35 -36.28 -12.86
CA TYR A 401 9.77 -34.91 -13.08
C TYR A 401 9.30 -34.02 -11.94
N THR A 402 10.26 -33.44 -11.24
CA THR A 402 10.00 -32.59 -10.07
C THR A 402 10.11 -31.11 -10.40
N ASN A 403 10.25 -30.74 -11.68
CA ASN A 403 10.08 -29.36 -12.13
C ASN A 403 9.45 -29.22 -13.51
N LYS A 404 8.91 -28.02 -13.74
CA LYS A 404 8.21 -27.65 -14.97
C LYS A 404 9.04 -27.85 -16.22
N THR A 405 10.28 -27.39 -16.22
CA THR A 405 11.13 -27.40 -17.42
C THR A 405 11.41 -28.82 -17.89
N SER A 406 11.80 -29.73 -16.99
CA SER A 406 12.07 -31.11 -17.36
C SER A 406 10.83 -31.92 -17.68
N CYS A 407 9.73 -31.66 -16.96
CA CYS A 407 8.42 -32.21 -17.25
C CYS A 407 8.00 -31.86 -18.70
N VAL A 408 8.03 -30.57 -19.05
CA VAL A 408 7.63 -30.08 -20.37
C VAL A 408 8.57 -30.57 -21.46
N ASN A 409 9.89 -30.56 -21.23
CA ASN A 409 10.89 -31.06 -22.19
C ASN A 409 10.74 -32.56 -22.46
N ALA A 410 10.24 -33.32 -21.49
CA ALA A 410 9.92 -34.74 -21.65
C ALA A 410 8.53 -35.00 -22.28
N GLY A 411 7.85 -33.96 -22.76
CA GLY A 411 6.51 -34.06 -23.31
C GLY A 411 5.43 -34.35 -22.26
N LYS A 412 5.72 -34.10 -20.99
CA LYS A 412 4.81 -34.29 -19.85
C LYS A 412 4.17 -32.96 -19.47
N THR A 413 3.09 -33.02 -18.69
CA THR A 413 2.27 -31.85 -18.34
C THR A 413 2.55 -31.45 -16.90
N TRP A 414 3.07 -30.24 -16.72
CA TRP A 414 3.28 -29.65 -15.39
C TRP A 414 2.03 -28.91 -14.93
N GLN A 415 1.57 -29.21 -13.72
CA GLN A 415 0.35 -28.67 -13.13
C GLN A 415 0.69 -28.09 -11.76
N SER A 416 0.67 -26.77 -11.60
CA SER A 416 1.06 -26.12 -10.33
C SER A 416 -0.15 -25.69 -9.49
N CYS A 417 -1.35 -26.22 -9.78
CA CYS A 417 -2.59 -25.77 -9.18
C CYS A 417 -3.13 -26.71 -8.11
N SER A 418 -3.42 -26.18 -6.92
CA SER A 418 -4.19 -26.88 -5.87
C SER A 418 -5.61 -26.31 -5.82
N ILE A 419 -6.63 -27.09 -6.23
CA ILE A 419 -8.04 -26.67 -6.22
C ILE A 419 -8.76 -27.37 -5.06
N VAL A 420 -9.45 -26.62 -4.21
CA VAL A 420 -10.20 -27.14 -3.08
C VAL A 420 -11.69 -27.05 -3.41
N GLY A 421 -12.31 -28.06 -4.04
CA GLY A 421 -13.73 -27.87 -4.43
C GLY A 421 -14.61 -29.03 -4.92
N GLN A 422 -14.10 -30.24 -5.15
CA GLN A 422 -14.94 -31.33 -5.69
C GLN A 422 -15.39 -32.28 -4.57
N THR A 423 -16.69 -32.44 -4.35
CA THR A 423 -17.26 -33.04 -3.13
C THR A 423 -17.81 -34.46 -3.28
N THR A 424 -17.89 -35.04 -4.48
CA THR A 424 -18.36 -36.43 -4.69
C THR A 424 -17.46 -37.30 -5.58
N PRO A 425 -17.41 -38.64 -5.35
CA PRO A 425 -16.59 -39.56 -6.14
C PRO A 425 -16.94 -39.65 -7.63
N ASP A 426 -18.19 -39.40 -7.99
CA ASP A 426 -18.68 -39.65 -9.34
C ASP A 426 -18.53 -38.39 -10.23
N ASP A 427 -18.64 -37.20 -9.65
CA ASP A 427 -18.25 -35.94 -10.31
C ASP A 427 -16.75 -35.92 -10.61
N CYS A 428 -15.94 -36.41 -9.66
CA CYS A 428 -14.50 -36.48 -9.79
C CYS A 428 -14.04 -37.39 -10.96
N ARG A 429 -14.62 -38.58 -11.05
CA ARG A 429 -14.28 -39.56 -12.09
C ARG A 429 -14.78 -39.12 -13.46
N SER A 430 -15.92 -38.42 -13.52
CA SER A 430 -16.47 -37.87 -14.77
C SER A 430 -15.63 -36.70 -15.31
N ALA A 431 -14.93 -35.96 -14.43
CA ALA A 431 -14.02 -34.87 -14.79
C ALA A 431 -12.57 -35.30 -15.09
N GLY A 432 -12.29 -36.62 -15.07
CA GLY A 432 -10.96 -37.18 -15.35
C GLY A 432 -10.00 -37.16 -14.15
N GLY A 433 -10.49 -36.89 -12.94
CA GLY A 433 -9.68 -36.83 -11.72
C GLY A 433 -9.66 -38.14 -10.92
N TYR A 434 -8.71 -38.24 -9.99
CA TYR A 434 -8.61 -39.35 -9.03
C TYR A 434 -9.32 -38.98 -7.73
N TRP A 435 -10.31 -39.78 -7.33
CA TRP A 435 -11.04 -39.54 -6.08
C TRP A 435 -10.24 -40.01 -4.88
N LEU A 436 -9.88 -39.08 -3.99
CA LEU A 436 -8.99 -39.32 -2.85
C LEU A 436 -9.72 -39.65 -1.53
N GLY A 437 -11.06 -39.76 -1.56
CA GLY A 437 -11.87 -40.15 -0.41
C GLY A 437 -12.36 -38.99 0.47
N ASN A 438 -13.34 -39.30 1.32
CA ASN A 438 -14.11 -38.34 2.13
C ASN A 438 -13.21 -37.46 3.01
N GLY A 439 -13.07 -36.19 2.61
CA GLY A 439 -12.31 -35.16 3.30
C GLY A 439 -11.32 -34.39 2.43
N TYR A 440 -10.89 -34.92 1.28
CA TYR A 440 -9.85 -34.30 0.43
C TYR A 440 -10.30 -33.99 -1.01
N GLY A 441 -11.52 -34.37 -1.38
CA GLY A 441 -12.08 -34.07 -2.69
C GLY A 441 -11.34 -34.72 -3.86
N CYS A 442 -11.58 -34.18 -5.05
CA CYS A 442 -11.03 -34.71 -6.30
C CYS A 442 -9.65 -34.15 -6.62
N SER A 443 -8.70 -35.02 -6.94
CA SER A 443 -7.46 -34.65 -7.64
C SER A 443 -7.79 -34.41 -9.10
N ASN A 444 -8.16 -33.17 -9.44
CA ASN A 444 -8.39 -32.78 -10.82
C ASN A 444 -7.23 -31.92 -11.34
N GLN A 445 -6.44 -32.56 -12.20
CA GLN A 445 -5.19 -32.13 -12.79
C GLN A 445 -5.39 -31.13 -13.96
N GLN A 446 -6.34 -30.20 -13.83
CA GLN A 446 -6.91 -29.50 -14.99
C GLN A 446 -6.17 -28.25 -15.47
N TYR A 447 -5.42 -27.57 -14.61
CA TYR A 447 -4.89 -26.23 -14.94
C TYR A 447 -3.38 -26.26 -15.24
N SER A 448 -3.04 -26.01 -16.51
CA SER A 448 -1.66 -25.95 -17.03
C SER A 448 -1.07 -24.53 -17.04
N ASN A 449 -1.89 -23.51 -16.77
CA ASN A 449 -1.45 -22.12 -16.65
C ASN A 449 -2.00 -21.47 -15.38
N ARG A 450 -1.20 -20.53 -14.85
CA ARG A 450 -1.44 -19.81 -13.60
C ARG A 450 -2.78 -19.07 -13.60
N LEU A 451 -3.06 -18.34 -14.68
CA LEU A 451 -4.28 -17.54 -14.83
C LEU A 451 -5.57 -18.38 -14.66
N THR A 452 -5.64 -19.56 -15.29
CA THR A 452 -6.79 -20.47 -15.19
C THR A 452 -6.89 -21.18 -13.84
N CYS A 453 -5.75 -21.36 -13.15
CA CYS A 453 -5.70 -21.95 -11.82
C CYS A 453 -6.25 -20.98 -10.76
N GLU A 454 -5.71 -19.77 -10.74
CA GLU A 454 -6.03 -18.75 -9.74
C GLU A 454 -7.47 -18.25 -9.91
N SER A 455 -7.95 -18.08 -11.15
CA SER A 455 -9.38 -17.76 -11.43
C SER A 455 -10.38 -18.83 -11.02
N SER A 456 -9.91 -20.06 -10.75
CA SER A 456 -10.74 -21.16 -10.24
C SER A 456 -10.61 -21.35 -8.72
N GLY A 457 -10.00 -20.39 -8.01
CA GLY A 457 -9.80 -20.41 -6.56
C GLY A 457 -8.65 -21.33 -6.11
N GLY A 458 -7.73 -21.70 -7.01
CA GLY A 458 -6.56 -22.51 -6.68
C GLY A 458 -5.31 -21.69 -6.40
N SER A 459 -4.39 -22.20 -5.58
CA SER A 459 -3.09 -21.55 -5.29
C SER A 459 -1.98 -22.12 -6.19
N TRP A 460 -1.19 -21.23 -6.82
CA TRP A 460 -0.12 -21.59 -7.76
C TRP A 460 1.28 -21.54 -7.11
N VAL A 461 2.04 -22.63 -7.20
CA VAL A 461 3.43 -22.70 -6.69
C VAL A 461 4.41 -22.93 -7.84
N GLU A 462 5.34 -21.99 -8.06
CA GLU A 462 6.29 -22.06 -9.18
C GLU A 462 7.51 -22.95 -8.91
N SER A 463 8.01 -22.99 -7.66
CA SER A 463 9.15 -23.85 -7.29
C SER A 463 9.36 -23.96 -5.77
N TRP A 464 10.04 -25.02 -5.33
CA TRP A 464 10.44 -25.27 -3.95
C TRP A 464 11.94 -24.96 -3.75
N PRO A 465 12.40 -24.60 -2.53
CA PRO A 465 13.83 -24.36 -2.27
C PRO A 465 14.62 -25.64 -2.50
N ARG A 466 15.67 -25.63 -3.35
CA ARG A 466 16.42 -26.86 -3.67
C ARG A 466 17.83 -26.63 -4.21
N CYS A 467 18.66 -27.66 -4.06
CA CYS A 467 19.98 -27.80 -4.67
C CYS A 467 19.88 -28.51 -6.03
N TYR A 468 20.54 -28.01 -7.07
CA TYR A 468 20.63 -28.70 -8.37
C TYR A 468 22.05 -28.71 -8.94
N LYS A 469 22.41 -29.77 -9.69
CA LYS A 469 23.69 -29.90 -10.41
C LYS A 469 23.55 -29.44 -11.86
N THR A 470 24.54 -28.70 -12.36
CA THR A 470 24.57 -28.15 -13.72
C THR A 470 25.16 -29.08 -14.79
N THR A 471 25.76 -30.22 -14.40
CA THR A 471 26.59 -31.05 -15.30
C THR A 471 26.08 -32.47 -15.55
N ALA A 472 24.91 -32.86 -15.02
CA ALA A 472 24.31 -34.16 -15.30
C ALA A 472 23.44 -34.10 -16.57
N PRO A 473 23.46 -35.14 -17.42
CA PRO A 473 22.59 -35.20 -18.59
C PRO A 473 21.12 -35.11 -18.14
N ASP A 474 20.27 -34.70 -19.08
CA ASP A 474 18.85 -34.32 -18.97
C ASP A 474 17.89 -35.41 -18.42
N ILE A 475 18.44 -36.45 -17.79
CA ILE A 475 17.76 -37.40 -16.92
C ILE A 475 17.58 -36.79 -15.53
N GLU A 476 16.53 -35.99 -15.40
CA GLU A 476 15.95 -35.63 -14.11
C GLU A 476 15.23 -36.81 -13.40
N SER A 477 15.25 -38.03 -13.96
CA SER A 477 14.33 -39.11 -13.60
C SER A 477 14.70 -39.98 -12.38
N ILE A 478 15.67 -39.60 -11.54
CA ILE A 478 16.10 -40.46 -10.42
C ILE A 478 16.20 -39.62 -9.15
N VAL A 479 15.04 -39.50 -8.51
CA VAL A 479 14.66 -38.61 -7.43
C VAL A 479 15.64 -38.49 -6.24
N PRO A 480 16.48 -39.43 -5.77
CA PRO A 480 17.07 -39.24 -4.44
C PRO A 480 18.40 -38.48 -4.37
N TYR A 481 19.25 -38.46 -5.43
CA TYR A 481 20.58 -37.83 -5.31
C TYR A 481 20.50 -36.29 -5.11
N ARG A 482 19.34 -35.69 -5.36
CA ARG A 482 19.09 -34.24 -5.26
C ARG A 482 18.53 -33.78 -3.89
N PHE A 483 18.17 -34.68 -2.97
CA PHE A 483 17.56 -34.31 -1.66
C PHE A 483 18.48 -34.46 -0.43
N ILE A 484 19.73 -34.89 -0.61
CA ILE A 484 20.64 -35.18 0.50
C ILE A 484 21.20 -33.90 1.14
N LYS A 485 21.31 -32.81 0.37
CA LYS A 485 21.86 -31.52 0.84
C LYS A 485 20.73 -30.63 1.34
N THR A 486 20.66 -30.46 2.65
CA THR A 486 19.51 -29.85 3.35
C THR A 486 19.67 -28.35 3.58
N ASN A 487 20.87 -27.82 3.33
CA ASN A 487 21.21 -26.41 3.47
C ASN A 487 22.10 -25.93 2.32
N LYS A 488 22.11 -24.60 2.14
CA LYS A 488 22.88 -23.92 1.09
C LYS A 488 24.37 -24.29 1.11
N ALA A 489 24.98 -24.33 2.29
CA ALA A 489 26.41 -24.64 2.44
C ALA A 489 26.73 -26.07 1.96
N GLU A 490 25.91 -27.04 2.37
CA GLU A 490 25.98 -28.42 1.91
C GLU A 490 25.81 -28.57 0.38
N CYS A 491 24.98 -27.73 -0.22
CA CYS A 491 24.74 -27.71 -1.67
C CYS A 491 25.91 -27.10 -2.43
N GLU A 492 26.36 -25.92 -2.04
CA GLU A 492 27.39 -25.14 -2.74
C GLU A 492 28.80 -25.73 -2.56
N ASN A 493 29.00 -26.57 -1.55
CA ASN A 493 30.23 -27.35 -1.37
C ASN A 493 30.36 -28.53 -2.36
N ASP A 494 29.31 -28.86 -3.11
CA ASP A 494 29.39 -29.82 -4.22
C ASP A 494 29.83 -29.09 -5.50
N ILE A 495 30.77 -29.66 -6.26
CA ILE A 495 31.49 -29.06 -7.40
C ILE A 495 30.56 -28.48 -8.50
N SER A 496 29.25 -28.77 -8.45
CA SER A 496 28.25 -28.29 -9.41
C SER A 496 26.91 -27.88 -8.78
N GLY A 497 26.81 -27.79 -7.45
CA GLY A 497 25.57 -27.52 -6.74
C GLY A 497 25.20 -26.03 -6.71
N VAL A 498 24.00 -25.69 -7.18
CA VAL A 498 23.43 -24.33 -7.11
C VAL A 498 22.17 -24.35 -6.25
N TRP A 499 22.11 -23.48 -5.24
CA TRP A 499 20.95 -23.32 -4.37
C TRP A 499 19.96 -22.29 -4.92
N THR A 500 18.67 -22.64 -4.98
CA THR A 500 17.59 -21.71 -5.39
C THR A 500 16.53 -21.63 -4.31
N TYR A 501 16.02 -20.43 -4.06
CA TYR A 501 14.89 -20.18 -3.15
C TYR A 501 13.57 -20.09 -3.92
N PRO A 502 12.41 -20.35 -3.27
CA PRO A 502 11.10 -20.09 -3.85
C PRO A 502 11.03 -18.63 -4.29
N SER A 503 10.42 -18.42 -5.45
CA SER A 503 10.17 -17.08 -5.94
C SER A 503 8.68 -16.76 -5.83
N LYS A 504 8.37 -15.50 -5.58
CA LYS A 504 7.00 -15.01 -5.45
C LYS A 504 6.89 -13.64 -6.09
N ASP A 505 5.78 -13.38 -6.76
CA ASP A 505 5.47 -12.03 -7.24
C ASP A 505 4.72 -11.27 -6.14
N ILE A 506 5.15 -10.05 -5.87
CA ILE A 506 4.51 -9.14 -4.94
C ILE A 506 4.36 -7.77 -5.57
N CYS A 507 3.45 -6.97 -5.05
CA CYS A 507 3.19 -5.60 -5.50
C CYS A 507 2.85 -4.70 -4.31
N MET A 508 2.84 -3.38 -4.53
CA MET A 508 2.56 -2.38 -3.50
C MET A 508 1.32 -1.56 -3.86
N ASN A 509 0.44 -1.36 -2.88
CA ASN A 509 -0.62 -0.37 -2.93
C ASN A 509 -0.30 0.80 -1.98
N VAL A 510 -0.49 2.02 -2.49
CA VAL A 510 -0.43 3.26 -1.72
C VAL A 510 -1.83 3.82 -1.62
N PHE A 511 -2.41 3.81 -0.43
CA PHE A 511 -3.71 4.39 -0.12
C PHE A 511 -3.56 5.89 0.11
N TYR A 512 -4.34 6.69 -0.60
CA TYR A 512 -4.31 8.14 -0.55
C TYR A 512 -5.73 8.72 -0.56
N ARG A 513 -5.85 9.99 -0.18
CA ARG A 513 -7.13 10.70 -0.22
C ARG A 513 -7.39 11.25 -1.62
N ASN A 514 -8.59 11.09 -2.11
CA ASN A 514 -9.03 11.67 -3.36
C ASN A 514 -10.47 12.17 -3.20
N ASN A 515 -10.64 13.49 -3.25
CA ASN A 515 -11.94 14.17 -3.18
C ASN A 515 -12.86 13.67 -2.03
N GLY A 516 -12.32 13.59 -0.82
CA GLY A 516 -13.06 13.20 0.37
C GLY A 516 -13.33 11.69 0.48
N ALA A 517 -12.59 10.86 -0.24
CA ALA A 517 -12.61 9.41 -0.12
C ALA A 517 -11.17 8.83 -0.10
N ILE A 518 -11.01 7.58 0.31
CA ILE A 518 -9.75 6.84 0.15
C ILE A 518 -9.76 6.10 -1.18
N ASN A 519 -8.68 6.23 -1.93
CA ASN A 519 -8.38 5.45 -3.13
C ASN A 519 -6.99 4.84 -2.98
N PHE A 520 -6.54 4.03 -3.94
CA PHE A 520 -5.20 3.45 -3.91
C PHE A 520 -4.52 3.46 -5.28
N ALA A 521 -3.20 3.60 -5.25
CA ALA A 521 -2.32 3.48 -6.41
C ALA A 521 -1.54 2.17 -6.31
N SER A 522 -1.54 1.37 -7.37
CA SER A 522 -0.91 0.05 -7.42
C SER A 522 0.34 0.05 -8.29
N SER A 523 1.42 -0.56 -7.79
CA SER A 523 2.67 -0.73 -8.54
C SER A 523 2.59 -1.90 -9.53
N SER A 524 3.57 -1.98 -10.46
CA SER A 524 3.84 -3.24 -11.17
C SER A 524 4.35 -4.32 -10.21
N ALA A 525 4.17 -5.60 -10.57
CA ALA A 525 4.66 -6.74 -9.82
C ALA A 525 6.20 -6.83 -9.83
N ILE A 526 6.76 -7.34 -8.74
CA ILE A 526 8.18 -7.63 -8.56
C ILE A 526 8.35 -9.09 -8.14
N LEU A 527 9.23 -9.81 -8.84
CA LEU A 527 9.64 -11.15 -8.46
C LEU A 527 10.69 -11.10 -7.35
N ILE A 528 10.37 -11.68 -6.19
CA ILE A 528 11.27 -11.82 -5.04
C ILE A 528 11.67 -13.26 -4.81
N LYS A 529 12.75 -13.50 -4.05
CA LYS A 529 13.23 -14.83 -3.65
C LYS A 529 13.23 -14.97 -2.14
N GLU A 530 12.52 -15.94 -1.60
CA GLU A 530 12.29 -16.13 -0.16
C GLU A 530 13.48 -16.75 0.58
N HIS A 531 14.54 -15.96 0.72
CA HIS A 531 15.83 -16.39 1.26
C HIS A 531 15.99 -16.15 2.77
N GLY A 532 14.98 -15.62 3.46
CA GLY A 532 15.04 -15.35 4.90
C GLY A 532 15.74 -14.05 5.32
N GLY A 533 16.37 -13.36 4.36
CA GLY A 533 17.17 -12.15 4.58
C GLY A 533 16.36 -10.86 4.44
N TYR A 534 16.99 -9.74 4.80
CA TYR A 534 16.46 -8.41 4.51
C TYR A 534 16.79 -8.03 3.08
N GLN A 535 15.80 -7.51 2.35
CA GLN A 535 15.98 -6.98 1.01
C GLN A 535 15.24 -5.64 0.89
N THR A 536 15.91 -4.65 0.31
CA THR A 536 15.28 -3.41 -0.15
C THR A 536 14.80 -3.61 -1.58
N LEU A 537 13.50 -3.40 -1.80
CA LEU A 537 12.82 -3.51 -3.08
C LEU A 537 12.32 -2.14 -3.50
N GLN A 538 12.37 -1.85 -4.80
CA GLN A 538 11.85 -0.61 -5.37
C GLN A 538 10.61 -0.91 -6.21
N PHE A 539 9.45 -0.45 -5.74
CA PHE A 539 8.15 -0.56 -6.40
C PHE A 539 7.95 0.60 -7.36
N ASN A 540 7.80 0.30 -8.65
CA ASN A 540 7.72 1.28 -9.73
C ASN A 540 6.40 1.16 -10.51
N ASN A 541 6.19 2.07 -11.47
CA ASN A 541 5.06 2.05 -12.41
C ASN A 541 3.70 2.06 -11.71
N PHE A 542 3.51 2.97 -10.76
CA PHE A 542 2.20 3.17 -10.15
C PHE A 542 1.18 3.61 -11.19
N ASN A 543 -0.01 3.02 -11.15
CA ASN A 543 -1.11 3.35 -12.08
C ASN A 543 -1.68 4.78 -11.88
N VAL A 544 -1.41 5.39 -10.73
CA VAL A 544 -1.77 6.78 -10.42
C VAL A 544 -0.53 7.50 -9.88
N SER A 545 -0.21 8.65 -10.45
CA SER A 545 0.76 9.62 -9.95
C SER A 545 0.45 10.99 -10.56
N PRO A 546 0.60 12.11 -9.83
CA PRO A 546 1.00 12.22 -8.43
C PRO A 546 -0.18 11.94 -7.46
N ILE A 547 0.11 11.87 -6.16
CA ILE A 547 -0.89 11.70 -5.08
C ILE A 547 -0.83 12.85 -4.06
N PRO A 548 -1.91 13.19 -3.34
CA PRO A 548 -1.88 14.27 -2.35
C PRO A 548 -0.94 14.00 -1.17
N ILE A 549 -0.38 15.10 -0.64
CA ILE A 549 0.40 15.10 0.61
C ILE A 549 -0.45 14.64 1.81
N GLY A 550 0.21 14.21 2.88
CA GLY A 550 -0.45 13.79 4.11
C GLY A 550 0.02 12.45 4.65
N ILE A 551 -0.70 11.95 5.66
CA ILE A 551 -0.51 10.60 6.17
C ILE A 551 -1.26 9.65 5.25
N ASN A 552 -0.53 8.98 4.36
CA ASN A 552 -1.03 7.93 3.47
C ASN A 552 -0.78 6.56 4.11
N ALA A 553 -1.24 5.48 3.50
CA ALA A 553 -0.98 4.13 3.98
C ALA A 553 -0.44 3.26 2.86
N ILE A 554 0.37 2.28 3.22
CA ILE A 554 1.04 1.42 2.25
C ILE A 554 0.80 -0.03 2.66
N GLY A 555 0.44 -0.86 1.69
CA GLY A 555 0.35 -2.30 1.84
C GLY A 555 1.16 -2.98 0.75
N ILE A 556 1.88 -4.05 1.11
CA ILE A 556 2.50 -4.96 0.15
C ILE A 556 1.66 -6.22 0.09
N TYR A 557 1.31 -6.64 -1.12
CA TYR A 557 0.37 -7.72 -1.40
C TYR A 557 1.01 -8.77 -2.29
N GLU A 558 0.53 -10.00 -2.15
CA GLU A 558 0.81 -11.06 -3.11
C GLU A 558 0.19 -10.72 -4.46
N TYR A 559 0.93 -10.93 -5.55
CA TYR A 559 0.45 -10.65 -6.90
C TYR A 559 -0.02 -11.95 -7.56
N ASP A 560 -1.32 -12.07 -7.84
CA ASP A 560 -1.99 -13.24 -8.43
C ASP A 560 -2.53 -12.96 -9.86
N GLY A 561 -1.92 -11.97 -10.53
CA GLY A 561 -2.36 -11.47 -11.83
C GLY A 561 -2.88 -10.03 -11.76
N ASP A 562 -3.23 -9.56 -10.57
CA ASP A 562 -3.48 -8.15 -10.28
C ASP A 562 -2.83 -7.71 -8.95
N CYS A 563 -2.95 -6.42 -8.64
CA CYS A 563 -2.48 -5.83 -7.39
C CYS A 563 -3.64 -5.24 -6.57
N ASN A 564 -4.74 -5.99 -6.45
CA ASN A 564 -5.90 -5.54 -5.69
C ASN A 564 -5.66 -5.60 -4.16
N THR A 565 -6.60 -5.07 -3.38
CA THR A 565 -6.54 -5.06 -1.92
C THR A 565 -7.16 -6.31 -1.26
N ASP A 566 -7.84 -7.14 -2.04
CA ASP A 566 -8.42 -8.43 -1.60
C ASP A 566 -7.34 -9.53 -1.54
N ASN A 567 -6.22 -9.33 -2.23
CA ASN A 567 -5.06 -10.20 -2.18
C ASN A 567 -4.49 -10.27 -0.76
N ALA A 568 -3.86 -11.40 -0.44
CA ALA A 568 -3.21 -11.57 0.85
C ALA A 568 -2.05 -10.56 0.99
N MET A 569 -1.94 -9.95 2.17
CA MET A 569 -0.78 -9.12 2.49
C MET A 569 0.48 -9.96 2.58
N TYR A 570 1.61 -9.39 2.17
CA TYR A 570 2.91 -10.04 2.17
C TYR A 570 3.89 -9.31 3.09
N PRO A 571 4.64 -10.00 3.96
CA PRO A 571 4.48 -11.42 4.29
C PRO A 571 3.17 -11.66 5.06
N SER A 572 2.75 -12.92 5.16
CA SER A 572 1.44 -13.30 5.71
C SER A 572 1.23 -12.97 7.20
N ASP A 573 2.27 -12.50 7.90
CA ASP A 573 2.19 -12.00 9.28
C ASP A 573 1.72 -10.54 9.36
N ARG A 574 1.68 -9.82 8.24
CA ARG A 574 1.06 -8.49 8.12
C ARG A 574 -0.44 -8.63 7.92
N THR A 575 -1.21 -7.87 8.68
CA THR A 575 -2.68 -7.90 8.64
C THR A 575 -3.32 -6.56 8.31
N GLN A 576 -2.55 -5.47 8.31
CA GLN A 576 -3.01 -4.12 8.00
C GLN A 576 -1.91 -3.30 7.32
N PRO A 577 -2.27 -2.37 6.42
CA PRO A 577 -1.35 -1.38 5.86
C PRO A 577 -0.67 -0.53 6.96
N ILE A 578 0.51 0.00 6.67
CA ILE A 578 1.22 0.92 7.57
C ILE A 578 1.03 2.36 7.11
N GLN A 579 0.89 3.27 8.07
CA GLN A 579 0.77 4.69 7.77
C GLN A 579 2.15 5.32 7.52
N VAL A 580 2.27 6.05 6.42
CA VAL A 580 3.50 6.71 5.98
C VAL A 580 3.18 8.13 5.58
N MET A 581 4.02 9.06 6.02
CA MET A 581 3.88 10.47 5.75
C MET A 581 4.54 10.82 4.41
N PHE A 582 3.79 11.48 3.52
CA PHE A 582 4.26 12.03 2.25
C PHE A 582 4.23 13.55 2.34
N ILE A 583 5.36 14.19 2.06
CA ILE A 583 5.54 15.64 2.10
C ILE A 583 6.01 16.10 0.73
N SER A 584 5.48 17.22 0.25
CA SER A 584 5.96 17.92 -0.94
C SER A 584 7.45 18.26 -0.84
N HIS A 585 8.12 18.38 -1.98
CA HIS A 585 9.52 18.83 -2.09
C HIS A 585 10.55 18.02 -1.28
N ASN A 586 10.22 16.79 -0.88
CA ASN A 586 11.12 15.87 -0.17
C ASN A 586 11.25 14.55 -0.94
N ASP A 587 12.39 13.87 -0.74
CA ASP A 587 12.58 12.52 -1.25
C ASP A 587 11.58 11.56 -0.60
N LEU A 588 11.10 10.59 -1.39
CA LEU A 588 10.20 9.55 -0.89
C LEU A 588 10.90 8.72 0.19
N PRO A 589 10.21 8.41 1.31
CA PRO A 589 10.83 7.68 2.41
C PRO A 589 11.13 6.23 2.00
N VAL A 590 12.26 5.69 2.50
CA VAL A 590 12.49 4.25 2.49
C VAL A 590 11.69 3.64 3.63
N ILE A 591 10.78 2.75 3.28
CA ILE A 591 9.84 2.14 4.22
C ILE A 591 10.48 0.92 4.86
N ASN A 592 10.36 0.78 6.18
CA ASN A 592 10.67 -0.47 6.86
C ASN A 592 9.38 -1.30 6.97
N TRP A 593 9.27 -2.31 6.12
CA TRP A 593 8.08 -3.13 5.93
C TRP A 593 8.15 -4.44 6.71
#